data_AF-A0A7V9LH37-F1
#
_entry.id   AF-A0A7V9LH37-F1
#
_cell.length_a   1.000
_cell.length_b   1.000
_cell.length_c   1.000
_cell.angle_alpha   90.00
_cell.angle_beta   90.00
_cell.angle_gamma   90.00
#
_symmetry.space_group_name_H-M   'P 1'
#
loop_
_entity.id
_entity.type
_entity.pdbx_description
1 polymer ?
#
loop_
_entity_poly.entity_id
_entity_poly.type
_entity_poly.pdbx_seq_one_letter_code
_entity_poly.pdbx_strand_id
1 'polypeptide(L)' 'MSKMIQVRNVPDEVHRKLKTRAAAAGMSLSDYIKRDLVESASKRTLDDIFAEARARPRTEVTTEMIVEIQHELRGD' A
#
# COMPACT_ATOMS: atom_id res chain seq x y z
N MET A 1 -2.66 21.90 2.55
CA MET A 1 -4.08 22.08 2.92
C MET A 1 -4.54 20.84 3.67
N SER A 2 -5.03 20.98 4.90
CA SER A 2 -5.66 19.85 5.59
C SER A 2 -6.99 19.49 4.92
N LYS A 3 -7.29 18.20 4.84
CA LYS A 3 -8.56 17.68 4.32
C LYS A 3 -9.23 16.87 5.43
N MET A 4 -10.50 17.15 5.68
CA MET A 4 -11.30 16.40 6.66
C MET A 4 -12.06 15.29 5.94
N ILE A 5 -12.08 14.10 6.54
CA ILE A 5 -12.84 12.94 6.06
C ILE A 5 -13.87 12.61 7.13
N GLN A 6 -15.15 12.57 6.73
CA GLN A 6 -16.25 12.11 7.58
C GLN A 6 -16.71 10.74 7.08
N VAL A 7 -16.58 9.70 7.91
CA VAL A 7 -17.10 8.36 7.62
C VAL A 7 -18.51 8.26 8.21
N ARG A 8 -19.50 7.97 7.36
CA ARG A 8 -20.92 7.90 7.76
C ARG A 8 -21.37 6.46 7.93
N ASN A 9 -22.40 6.26 8.76
CA ASN A 9 -23.08 4.98 8.96
C ASN A 9 -22.13 3.83 9.37
N VAL A 10 -21.13 4.13 10.22
CA VAL A 10 -20.24 3.11 10.77
C VAL A 10 -21.05 2.24 11.73
N PRO A 11 -21.08 0.91 11.56
CA PRO A 11 -21.77 0.03 12.50
C PRO A 11 -21.23 0.21 13.92
N ASP A 12 -22.11 0.23 14.92
CA ASP A 12 -21.75 0.51 16.32
C ASP A 12 -20.66 -0.42 16.84
N GLU A 13 -20.72 -1.70 16.46
CA GLU A 13 -19.72 -2.71 16.82
C GLU A 13 -18.33 -2.38 16.28
N VAL A 14 -18.24 -1.84 15.07
CA VAL A 14 -16.98 -1.42 14.46
C VAL A 14 -16.45 -0.19 15.17
N HIS A 15 -17.30 0.81 15.39
CA HIS A 15 -16.93 2.03 16.10
C HIS A 15 -16.40 1.72 17.52
N ARG A 16 -17.08 0.83 18.25
CA ARG A 16 -16.67 0.40 19.60
C ARG A 16 -15.31 -0.28 19.58
N LYS A 17 -15.08 -1.23 18.65
CA LYS A 17 -13.80 -1.93 18.51
C LYS A 17 -12.66 -0.96 18.21
N LEU A 18 -12.87 -0.01 17.30
CA LEU A 18 -11.86 1.01 16.97
C LEU A 18 -11.56 1.90 18.16
N LYS A 19 -12.58 2.32 18.92
CA LYS A 19 -12.40 3.11 20.15
C LYS A 19 -11.56 2.37 21.20
N THR A 20 -11.83 1.09 21.42
CA THR A 20 -11.04 0.25 22.33
C THR A 20 -9.58 0.14 21.88
N ARG A 21 -9.34 -0.07 20.58
CA ARG A 21 -7.96 -0.16 20.04
C ARG A 21 -7.22 1.19 20.13
N ALA A 22 -7.91 2.29 19.86
CA ALA A 22 -7.35 3.63 20.00
C ALA A 22 -6.93 3.91 21.45
N ALA A 23 -7.80 3.59 22.42
CA ALA A 23 -7.49 3.73 23.84
C ALA A 23 -6.30 2.86 24.27
N ALA A 24 -6.24 1.60 23.81
CA ALA A 24 -5.12 0.70 24.09
C ALA A 24 -3.78 1.22 23.49
N ALA A 25 -3.83 1.96 22.39
CA ALA A 25 -2.69 2.60 21.78
C ALA A 25 -2.35 3.99 22.37
N GLY A 26 -3.11 4.48 23.35
CA GLY A 26 -2.94 5.82 23.92
C GLY A 26 -3.26 6.95 22.94
N MET A 27 -4.12 6.69 21.95
CA MET A 27 -4.45 7.62 20.87
C MET A 27 -5.92 8.06 20.92
N SER A 28 -6.20 9.26 20.40
CA SER A 28 -7.57 9.62 20.05
C SER A 28 -8.08 8.68 18.95
N LEU A 29 -9.40 8.46 18.88
CA LEU A 29 -10.00 7.64 17.82
C LEU A 29 -9.67 8.20 16.43
N SER A 30 -9.71 9.52 16.27
CA SER A 30 -9.38 10.19 15.01
C SER A 30 -7.93 9.98 14.60
N ASP A 31 -6.98 10.06 15.54
CA ASP A 31 -5.56 9.84 15.25
C ASP A 31 -5.26 8.38 14.93
N TYR A 32 -5.90 7.45 15.64
CA TYR A 32 -5.81 6.02 15.36
C TYR A 32 -6.29 5.70 13.94
N ILE A 33 -7.49 6.17 13.57
CA ILE A 33 -8.04 5.97 12.22
C ILE A 33 -7.17 6.66 11.16
N LYS A 34 -6.70 7.88 11.42
CA LYS A 34 -5.81 8.61 10.51
C LYS A 34 -4.52 7.83 10.23
N ARG A 35 -3.90 7.26 11.26
CA ARG A 35 -2.69 6.44 11.10
C ARG A 35 -2.96 5.24 10.20
N ASP A 36 -4.05 4.51 10.45
CA ASP A 36 -4.41 3.33 9.66
C ASP A 36 -4.75 3.71 8.19
N LEU A 37 -5.39 4.87 7.97
CA LEU A 37 -5.65 5.40 6.62
C LEU A 37 -4.36 5.77 5.88
N VAL A 38 -3.39 6.38 6.56
CA VAL A 38 -2.09 6.72 5.96
C VAL A 38 -1.32 5.46 5.58
N GLU A 39 -1.32 4.44 6.45
CA GLU A 39 -0.69 3.15 6.15
C GLU A 39 -1.39 2.44 4.98
N SER A 40 -2.73 2.49 4.91
CA SER A 40 -3.47 1.92 3.80
C SER A 40 -3.19 2.64 2.48
N ALA A 41 -3.03 3.97 2.51
CA ALA A 41 -2.78 4.77 1.32
C ALA A 41 -1.33 4.73 0.86
N SER A 42 -0.37 4.41 1.74
CA SER A 42 1.05 4.27 1.35
C SER A 42 1.32 2.97 0.59
N LYS A 43 0.46 1.96 0.73
CA LYS A 43 0.56 0.69 0.01
C LYS A 43 -0.09 0.83 -1.37
N ARG A 44 0.70 0.53 -2.41
CA ARG A 44 0.17 0.39 -3.77
C ARG A 44 -0.75 -0.82 -3.86
N THR A 45 -1.84 -0.68 -4.58
CA THR A 45 -2.67 -1.82 -4.95
C THR A 45 -1.97 -2.65 -6.05
N LEU A 46 -2.39 -3.90 -6.23
CA LEU A 46 -1.94 -4.71 -7.36
C LEU A 46 -2.31 -4.05 -8.69
N ASP A 47 -3.48 -3.42 -8.76
CA ASP A 47 -3.91 -2.70 -9.95
C ASP A 47 -2.99 -1.52 -10.27
N ASP A 48 -2.55 -0.75 -9.25
CA ASP A 48 -1.54 0.30 -9.44
C ASP A 48 -0.20 -0.27 -9.92
N ILE A 49 0.16 -1.48 -9.47
CA ILE A 49 1.36 -2.19 -9.93
C ILE A 49 1.27 -2.59 -11.39
N PHE A 50 0.17 -3.23 -11.78
CA PHE A 50 -0.02 -3.65 -13.16
C PHE A 50 -0.24 -2.49 -14.11
N ALA A 51 -0.96 -1.45 -13.69
CA ALA A 51 -1.14 -0.24 -14.48
C ALA A 51 0.20 0.44 -14.77
N GLU A 52 1.06 0.60 -13.76
CA GLU A 52 2.39 1.16 -13.98
C GLU A 52 3.25 0.24 -14.87
N ALA A 53 3.24 -1.07 -14.63
CA ALA A 53 4.02 -2.02 -15.44
C ALA A 53 3.62 -1.97 -16.92
N ARG A 54 2.33 -1.81 -17.22
CA ARG A 54 1.83 -1.66 -18.60
C ARG A 54 2.17 -0.30 -19.22
N ALA A 55 2.23 0.75 -18.40
CA ALA A 55 2.56 2.10 -18.86
C ALA A 55 4.06 2.30 -19.10
N ARG A 56 4.93 1.44 -18.53
CA ARG A 56 6.37 1.52 -18.75
C ARG A 56 6.73 1.25 -20.22
N PRO A 57 7.61 2.07 -20.83
CA PRO A 57 8.10 1.80 -22.17
C PRO A 57 8.80 0.44 -22.19
N ARG A 58 8.62 -0.29 -23.30
CA ARG A 58 9.32 -1.56 -23.50
C ARG A 58 10.82 -1.29 -23.46
N THR A 59 11.54 -2.06 -22.65
CA THR A 59 12.99 -2.03 -22.64
C THR A 59 13.50 -2.90 -23.79
N GLU A 60 14.71 -2.60 -24.27
CA GLU A 60 15.42 -3.45 -25.24
C GLU A 60 15.96 -4.74 -24.60
N VAL A 61 15.80 -4.89 -23.28
CA VAL A 61 16.25 -6.06 -22.54
C VAL A 61 15.38 -7.26 -22.93
N THR A 62 16.00 -8.21 -23.61
CA THR A 62 15.36 -9.47 -23.99
C THR A 62 15.54 -10.53 -22.91
N THR A 63 14.75 -11.59 -22.99
CA THR A 63 14.90 -12.75 -22.09
C THR A 63 16.26 -13.42 -22.30
N GLU A 64 16.73 -13.49 -23.54
CA GLU A 64 18.02 -14.05 -23.91
C GLU A 64 19.17 -13.29 -23.23
N MET A 65 19.14 -11.96 -23.26
CA MET A 65 20.14 -11.12 -22.58
C MET A 65 20.12 -11.32 -21.05
N ILE A 66 18.94 -11.48 -20.44
CA ILE A 66 18.83 -11.75 -18.99
C ILE A 66 19.46 -13.09 -18.65
N VAL A 67 19.21 -14.12 -19.46
CA VAL A 67 19.73 -15.47 -19.26
C VAL A 67 21.24 -15.49 -19.44
N GLU A 68 21.76 -14.84 -20.48
CA GLU A 68 23.20 -14.70 -20.73
C GLU A 68 23.92 -14.04 -19.55
N ILE A 69 23.42 -12.90 -19.07
CA ILE A 69 23.98 -12.21 -17.89
C ILE A 69 23.89 -13.10 -16.64
N GLN A 70 22.80 -13.86 -16.45
CA GLN A 70 22.72 -14.77 -15.30
C GLN A 70 23.75 -15.91 -15.36
N HIS A 71 24.03 -16.46 -16.54
CA HIS A 71 25.06 -17.49 -16.70
C HIS A 71 26.46 -16.92 -16.45
N GLU A 72 26.76 -15.75 -17.02
CA GLU A 72 28.04 -15.06 -16.81
C GLU A 72 28.30 -14.76 -15.32
N LEU A 73 27.27 -14.28 -14.60
CA LEU A 73 27.37 -14.02 -13.15
C LEU A 73 27.50 -15.29 -12.30
N ARG A 74 27.02 -16.44 -12.81
CA ARG A 74 27.13 -17.74 -12.14
C ARG A 74 28.41 -18.49 -12.50
N GLY A 75 29.13 -18.04 -13.54
CA GLY A 75 30.39 -18.61 -13.99
C GLY A 75 30.26 -19.90 -14.81
N ASP A 76 29.11 -20.10 -15.47
CA ASP A 76 28.88 -21.18 -16.44
C ASP A 76 29.34 -20.78 -17.86
#